data_AF-A0A943FAI5-F1
#
_entry.id   AF-A0A943FAI5-F1
#
_cell.length_a   1.000
_cell.length_b   1.000
_cell.length_c   1.000
_cell.angle_alpha   90.00
_cell.angle_beta   90.00
_cell.angle_gamma   90.00
#
_symmetry.space_group_name_H-M   'P 1'
#
loop_
_entity.id
_entity.type
_entity.pdbx_description
1 polymer ?
#
loop_
_entity_poly.entity_id
_entity_poly.type
_entity_poly.pdbx_seq_one_letter_code
_entity_poly.pdbx_strand_id
1 'polypeptide(L)'
;MRNSITPLPGGRLRKEYRGTLAWKREITLLRQMAGSGLCPELLDAPLRQAEMTECPGVPLGECVRAASRQEAREMMAALAAWTDAFEREYHRRTGQTAVLEDLSPENFLWDAASRKITGLDFEFWHTGSPAENRGGLLCMAERLKAAEITGEELTGELYRQFRGGSDRAELEHRAARARQQTALRQRAMPLIRQTAGVILAGGQSQRMGSPKALLPWKDGCFLDQAIDTLWVFDRLLLSANEPVYRQFGCPVLEDRHRGIGPLGALHTALLDAGREWVFLLPCDMPYFRTETVLELFAQADPDRDEACIFSAGGHLFPTVGLYSRRLLPAVERQIASGEYRLRDLFTGRAVRVLPADRPGEFVNVNTPGEYQALLTI
;
A
#
# COMPACT_ATOMS: atom_id res chain seq x y z
N MET A 1 -8.40 -6.88 -5.42
CA MET A 1 -9.08 -7.70 -4.38
C MET A 1 -8.63 -7.16 -3.02
N ARG A 2 -9.51 -7.03 -2.04
CA ARG A 2 -9.21 -6.52 -0.67
C ARG A 2 -8.85 -7.71 0.25
N ASN A 3 -8.38 -7.44 1.46
CA ASN A 3 -8.31 -8.47 2.51
C ASN A 3 -9.72 -9.02 2.74
N SER A 4 -9.81 -10.29 3.10
CA SER A 4 -11.08 -10.93 3.44
C SER A 4 -11.16 -11.05 4.94
N ILE A 5 -12.30 -10.63 5.50
CA ILE A 5 -12.66 -10.91 6.89
C ILE A 5 -13.83 -11.88 6.83
N THR A 6 -13.65 -13.05 7.44
CA THR A 6 -14.64 -14.12 7.43
C THR A 6 -14.98 -14.52 8.87
N PRO A 7 -16.27 -14.58 9.24
CA PRO A 7 -16.67 -15.13 10.52
C PRO A 7 -16.28 -16.60 10.66
N LEU A 8 -15.87 -16.99 11.86
CA LEU A 8 -15.58 -18.36 12.27
C LEU A 8 -16.49 -18.77 13.43
N PRO A 9 -16.76 -20.09 13.59
CA PRO A 9 -17.48 -20.59 14.74
C PRO A 9 -16.83 -20.21 16.08
N GLY A 10 -17.67 -19.98 17.09
CA GLY A 10 -17.24 -19.66 18.45
C GLY A 10 -16.93 -18.18 18.68
N GLY A 11 -17.54 -17.27 17.92
CA GLY A 11 -17.38 -15.82 18.12
C GLY A 11 -16.00 -15.32 17.70
N ARG A 12 -15.49 -15.81 16.57
CA ARG A 12 -14.16 -15.46 16.04
C ARG A 12 -14.27 -14.89 14.64
N LEU A 13 -13.29 -14.08 14.26
CA LEU A 13 -13.10 -13.57 12.91
C LEU A 13 -11.73 -14.01 12.40
N ARG A 14 -11.65 -14.38 11.13
CA ARG A 14 -10.37 -14.57 10.44
C ARG A 14 -10.19 -13.50 9.38
N LYS A 15 -9.05 -12.82 9.44
CA LYS A 15 -8.59 -11.90 8.40
C LYS A 15 -7.46 -12.53 7.60
N GLU A 16 -7.58 -12.53 6.27
CA GLU A 16 -6.52 -12.99 5.36
C GLU A 16 -5.87 -11.81 4.64
N TYR A 17 -4.54 -11.80 4.64
CA TYR A 17 -3.75 -10.63 4.23
C TYR A 17 -3.15 -10.75 2.84
N ARG A 18 -3.17 -9.60 2.16
CA ARG A 18 -2.45 -9.23 0.94
C ARG A 18 -1.00 -9.66 0.86
N GLY A 19 -0.29 -9.16 1.84
CA GLY A 19 1.16 -9.10 1.87
C GLY A 19 1.64 -9.25 3.31
N THR A 20 2.91 -9.60 3.43
CA THR A 20 3.50 -9.98 4.70
C THR A 20 3.66 -8.79 5.64
N LEU A 21 3.96 -7.57 5.18
CA LEU A 21 4.08 -6.44 6.12
C LEU A 21 2.75 -5.80 6.46
N ALA A 22 1.76 -5.80 5.57
CA ALA A 22 0.40 -5.42 5.94
C ALA A 22 -0.05 -6.27 7.14
N TRP A 23 0.21 -7.58 7.06
CA TRP A 23 0.07 -8.50 8.19
C TRP A 23 0.98 -8.12 9.38
N LYS A 24 2.30 -8.03 9.23
CA LYS A 24 3.21 -7.69 10.35
C LYS A 24 2.87 -6.37 11.05
N ARG A 25 2.51 -5.33 10.29
CA ARG A 25 2.13 -3.98 10.78
C ARG A 25 0.86 -4.06 11.59
N GLU A 26 -0.20 -4.65 11.04
CA GLU A 26 -1.46 -4.74 11.77
C GLU A 26 -1.33 -5.65 12.99
N ILE A 27 -0.65 -6.80 12.88
CA ILE A 27 -0.41 -7.67 14.03
C ILE A 27 0.37 -6.95 15.13
N THR A 28 1.39 -6.16 14.78
CA THR A 28 2.14 -5.34 15.74
C THR A 28 1.23 -4.36 16.45
N LEU A 29 0.39 -3.64 15.70
CA LEU A 29 -0.56 -2.67 16.25
C LEU A 29 -1.60 -3.36 17.15
N LEU A 30 -2.23 -4.45 16.69
CA LEU A 30 -3.22 -5.20 17.48
C LEU A 30 -2.61 -5.73 18.78
N ARG A 31 -1.37 -6.23 18.76
CA ARG A 31 -0.65 -6.66 19.97
C ARG A 31 -0.41 -5.49 20.93
N GLN A 32 -0.01 -4.34 20.42
CA GLN A 32 0.17 -3.14 21.23
C GLN A 32 -1.17 -2.67 21.81
N MET A 33 -2.27 -2.86 21.10
CA MET A 33 -3.61 -2.43 21.50
C MET A 33 -4.42 -3.49 22.25
N ALA A 34 -3.83 -4.64 22.59
CA ALA A 34 -4.50 -5.73 23.30
C ALA A 34 -5.12 -5.28 24.63
N GLY A 35 -6.37 -5.66 24.90
CA GLY A 35 -7.12 -5.25 26.08
C GLY A 35 -7.59 -3.79 26.10
N SER A 36 -7.43 -3.04 24.99
CA SER A 36 -7.89 -1.63 24.93
C SER A 36 -9.42 -1.50 24.78
N GLY A 37 -10.08 -2.53 24.26
CA GLY A 37 -11.49 -2.47 23.87
C GLY A 37 -11.77 -1.56 22.67
N LEU A 38 -10.74 -1.08 21.95
CA LEU A 38 -10.87 -0.23 20.76
C LEU A 38 -10.74 -1.02 19.45
N CYS A 39 -10.15 -2.20 19.52
CA CYS A 39 -9.98 -3.16 18.43
C CYS A 39 -10.27 -4.59 18.92
N PRO A 40 -10.52 -5.55 18.01
CA PRO A 40 -10.61 -6.96 18.36
C PRO A 40 -9.36 -7.47 19.10
N GLU A 41 -9.53 -8.44 19.99
CA GLU A 41 -8.40 -9.14 20.61
C GLU A 41 -7.80 -10.13 19.62
N LEU A 42 -6.48 -10.06 19.44
CA LEU A 42 -5.74 -11.00 18.60
C LEU A 42 -5.60 -12.36 19.32
N LEU A 43 -6.12 -13.42 18.72
CA LEU A 43 -6.11 -14.79 19.25
C LEU A 43 -4.94 -15.61 18.71
N ASP A 44 -4.72 -15.53 17.39
CA ASP A 44 -3.60 -16.17 16.70
C ASP A 44 -3.21 -15.36 15.46
N ALA A 45 -1.97 -15.49 15.01
CA ALA A 45 -1.47 -14.80 13.84
C ALA A 45 -0.50 -15.70 13.05
N PRO A 46 -0.99 -16.68 12.29
CA PRO A 46 -0.18 -17.37 11.29
C PRO A 46 0.29 -16.40 10.21
N LEU A 47 1.32 -16.76 9.43
CA LEU A 47 1.80 -15.91 8.34
C LEU A 47 0.65 -15.51 7.40
N ARG A 48 0.44 -14.19 7.25
CA ARG A 48 -0.63 -13.58 6.43
C ARG A 48 -2.06 -13.94 6.85
N GLN A 49 -2.24 -14.33 8.11
CA GLN A 49 -3.54 -14.59 8.72
C GLN A 49 -3.60 -13.97 10.12
N ALA A 50 -4.77 -13.50 10.51
CA ALA A 50 -5.05 -13.13 11.90
C ALA A 50 -6.38 -13.75 12.30
N GLU A 51 -6.40 -14.48 13.40
CA GLU A 51 -7.62 -14.84 14.11
C GLU A 51 -7.83 -13.87 15.26
N MET A 52 -9.02 -13.30 15.35
CA MET A 52 -9.38 -12.31 16.36
C MET A 52 -10.77 -12.59 16.92
N THR A 53 -11.08 -11.99 18.07
CA THR A 53 -12.43 -12.05 18.64
C THR A 53 -13.45 -11.36 17.73
N GLU A 54 -14.64 -11.91 17.62
CA GLU A 54 -15.76 -11.20 17.01
C GLU A 54 -16.21 -10.04 17.91
N CYS A 55 -16.48 -8.90 17.29
CA CYS A 55 -16.95 -7.70 17.97
C CYS A 55 -18.39 -7.40 17.54
N PRO A 56 -19.26 -6.93 18.46
CA PRO A 56 -20.62 -6.57 18.12
C PRO A 56 -20.64 -5.37 17.17
N GLY A 57 -21.64 -5.33 16.30
CA GLY A 57 -21.92 -4.20 15.42
C GLY A 57 -22.02 -4.57 13.95
N VAL A 58 -22.28 -3.54 13.15
CA VAL A 58 -22.42 -3.61 11.69
C VAL A 58 -21.40 -2.65 11.07
N PRO A 59 -20.87 -2.89 9.85
CA PRO A 59 -19.96 -1.96 9.20
C PRO A 59 -20.49 -0.53 9.23
N LEU A 60 -19.71 0.39 9.81
CA LEU A 60 -20.11 1.78 10.06
C LEU A 60 -20.47 2.49 8.75
N GLY A 61 -19.78 2.17 7.64
CA GLY A 61 -20.12 2.69 6.32
C GLY A 61 -21.54 2.37 5.87
N GLU A 62 -22.04 1.17 6.17
CA GLU A 62 -23.43 0.79 5.87
C GLU A 62 -24.41 1.56 6.75
N CYS A 63 -24.12 1.67 8.04
CA CYS A 63 -24.93 2.43 8.98
C CYS A 63 -25.04 3.90 8.57
N VAL A 64 -23.94 4.56 8.24
CA VAL A 64 -23.93 5.99 7.88
C VAL A 64 -24.69 6.27 6.58
N ARG A 65 -24.69 5.34 5.61
CA ARG A 65 -25.46 5.48 4.37
C ARG A 65 -26.97 5.39 4.58
N ALA A 66 -27.41 4.60 5.55
CA ALA A 66 -28.83 4.35 5.84
C ALA A 66 -29.39 5.21 6.98
N ALA A 67 -28.52 5.83 7.78
CA ALA A 67 -28.85 6.65 8.94
C ALA A 67 -29.63 7.91 8.55
N SER A 68 -30.37 8.51 9.48
CA SER A 68 -30.85 9.89 9.37
C SER A 68 -29.72 10.92 9.51
N ARG A 69 -30.01 12.19 9.22
CA ARG A 69 -29.08 13.31 9.41
C ARG A 69 -28.51 13.39 10.84
N GLN A 70 -29.33 13.12 11.84
CA GLN A 70 -28.89 13.19 13.24
C GLN A 70 -28.00 11.99 13.58
N GLU A 71 -28.40 10.78 13.20
CA GLU A 71 -27.66 9.55 13.48
C GLU A 71 -26.29 9.53 12.80
N ALA A 72 -26.18 9.99 11.55
CA ALA A 72 -24.89 10.05 10.88
C ALA A 72 -23.93 11.06 11.54
N ARG A 73 -24.41 12.20 12.06
CA ARG A 73 -23.57 13.12 12.85
C ARG A 73 -23.09 12.48 14.14
N GLU A 74 -23.96 11.73 14.81
CA GLU A 74 -23.62 11.00 16.04
C GLU A 74 -22.55 9.93 15.78
N MET A 75 -22.68 9.18 14.70
CA MET A 75 -21.69 8.20 14.24
C MET A 75 -20.34 8.85 13.92
N MET A 76 -20.34 10.01 13.24
CA MET A 76 -19.10 10.74 12.94
C MET A 76 -18.44 11.30 14.21
N ALA A 77 -19.22 11.78 15.17
CA ALA A 77 -18.71 12.21 16.46
C ALA A 77 -18.11 11.04 17.26
N ALA A 78 -18.76 9.87 17.23
CA ALA A 78 -18.23 8.65 17.84
C ALA A 78 -16.91 8.21 17.18
N LEU A 79 -16.78 8.36 15.85
CA LEU A 79 -15.55 8.01 15.14
C LEU A 79 -14.40 8.93 15.54
N ALA A 80 -14.66 10.23 15.64
CA ALA A 80 -13.68 11.20 16.15
C ALA A 80 -13.24 10.87 17.59
N ALA A 81 -14.18 10.53 18.46
CA ALA A 81 -13.90 10.13 19.83
C ALA A 81 -13.09 8.81 19.90
N TRP A 82 -13.41 7.85 19.04
CA TRP A 82 -12.64 6.61 18.91
C TRP A 82 -11.21 6.89 18.48
N THR A 83 -10.98 7.72 17.46
CA THR A 83 -9.64 8.07 16.96
C THR A 83 -8.80 8.71 18.05
N ASP A 84 -9.38 9.66 18.79
CA ASP A 84 -8.73 10.33 19.90
C ASP A 84 -8.42 9.38 21.09
N ALA A 85 -9.30 8.42 21.38
CA ALA A 85 -9.04 7.37 22.35
C ALA A 85 -7.94 6.40 21.90
N PHE A 86 -7.95 6.00 20.62
CA PHE A 86 -6.94 5.14 20.00
C PHE A 86 -5.56 5.76 20.07
N GLU A 87 -5.42 7.02 19.67
CA GLU A 87 -4.16 7.76 19.72
C GLU A 87 -3.58 7.82 21.13
N ARG A 88 -4.40 8.23 22.11
CA ARG A 88 -3.97 8.31 23.50
C ARG A 88 -3.52 6.96 24.04
N GLU A 89 -4.29 5.92 23.75
CA GLU A 89 -4.00 4.58 24.26
C GLU A 89 -2.73 4.00 23.63
N TYR A 90 -2.57 4.15 22.31
CA TYR A 90 -1.37 3.74 21.60
C TYR A 90 -0.13 4.50 22.13
N HIS A 91 -0.25 5.82 22.30
CA HIS A 91 0.82 6.66 22.85
C HIS A 91 1.19 6.29 24.27
N ARG A 92 0.20 6.08 25.14
CA ARG A 92 0.41 5.63 26.52
C ARG A 92 1.22 4.34 26.59
N ARG A 93 1.05 3.44 25.61
CA ARG A 93 1.71 2.12 25.58
C ARG A 93 3.07 2.12 24.89
N THR A 94 3.27 2.95 23.87
CA THR A 94 4.45 2.88 22.99
C THR A 94 5.33 4.12 23.04
N GLY A 95 4.83 5.24 23.58
CA GLY A 95 5.45 6.56 23.47
C GLY A 95 5.35 7.19 22.07
N GLN A 96 4.69 6.53 21.12
CA GLN A 96 4.55 6.97 19.72
C GLN A 96 3.10 7.27 19.37
N THR A 97 2.81 7.89 18.22
CA THR A 97 1.44 8.00 17.71
C THR A 97 1.30 7.14 16.46
N ALA A 98 0.36 6.20 16.45
CA ALA A 98 -0.04 5.48 15.25
C ALA A 98 -0.99 6.36 14.41
N VAL A 99 -0.57 6.69 13.21
CA VAL A 99 -1.36 7.39 12.20
C VAL A 99 -1.93 6.35 11.25
N LEU A 100 -3.25 6.24 11.21
CA LEU A 100 -4.01 5.35 10.32
C LEU A 100 -4.19 6.05 8.96
N GLU A 101 -3.68 5.44 7.90
CA GLU A 101 -3.73 6.01 6.54
C GLU A 101 -5.12 5.87 5.90
N ASP A 102 -5.96 4.95 6.41
CA ASP A 102 -7.33 4.72 5.91
C ASP A 102 -8.35 4.69 7.06
N LEU A 103 -8.91 5.85 7.38
CA LEU A 103 -9.98 6.04 8.36
C LEU A 103 -11.38 5.94 7.72
N SER A 104 -11.51 5.23 6.59
CA SER A 104 -12.81 5.03 5.94
C SER A 104 -13.79 4.31 6.88
N PRO A 105 -15.09 4.68 6.89
CA PRO A 105 -16.09 4.03 7.75
C PRO A 105 -16.25 2.51 7.52
N GLU A 106 -15.77 1.98 6.40
CA GLU A 106 -15.79 0.54 6.11
C GLU A 106 -14.82 -0.26 7.01
N ASN A 107 -13.83 0.41 7.62
CA ASN A 107 -12.82 -0.21 8.48
C ASN A 107 -13.25 -0.25 9.96
N PHE A 108 -14.51 0.09 10.23
CA PHE A 108 -15.07 0.26 11.58
C PHE A 108 -16.40 -0.45 11.71
N LEU A 109 -16.70 -0.94 12.91
CA LEU A 109 -18.01 -1.47 13.30
C LEU A 109 -18.72 -0.46 14.19
N TRP A 110 -20.02 -0.28 13.96
CA TRP A 110 -20.93 0.49 14.80
C TRP A 110 -21.82 -0.46 15.61
N ASP A 111 -21.71 -0.39 16.93
CA ASP A 111 -22.65 -1.05 17.84
C ASP A 111 -23.74 -0.05 18.26
N ALA A 112 -24.95 -0.23 17.71
CA ALA A 112 -26.09 0.63 18.00
C ALA A 112 -26.55 0.57 19.47
N ALA A 113 -26.34 -0.57 20.16
CA ALA A 113 -26.80 -0.73 21.54
C ALA A 113 -25.92 0.05 22.51
N SER A 114 -24.59 -0.04 22.36
CA SER A 114 -23.64 0.70 23.20
C SER A 114 -23.27 2.07 22.66
N ARG A 115 -23.62 2.37 21.40
CA ARG A 115 -23.24 3.57 20.66
C ARG A 115 -21.72 3.75 20.55
N LYS A 116 -20.99 2.63 20.43
CA LYS A 116 -19.53 2.60 20.33
C LYS A 116 -19.05 2.15 18.97
N ILE A 117 -17.81 2.53 18.66
CA ILE A 117 -17.08 2.11 17.47
C ILE A 117 -15.97 1.14 17.87
N THR A 118 -15.79 0.11 17.05
CA THR A 118 -14.61 -0.77 17.10
C THR A 118 -13.90 -0.68 15.76
N GLY A 119 -12.58 -0.44 15.76
CA GLY A 119 -11.80 -0.47 14.51
C GLY A 119 -11.38 -1.90 14.17
N LEU A 120 -11.43 -2.24 12.88
CA LEU A 120 -11.35 -3.62 12.39
C LEU A 120 -10.22 -3.83 11.36
N ASP A 121 -9.82 -2.79 10.63
CA ASP A 121 -8.79 -2.87 9.59
C ASP A 121 -7.77 -1.72 9.72
N PHE A 122 -6.54 -2.06 10.13
CA PHE A 122 -5.44 -1.13 10.38
C PHE A 122 -4.18 -1.45 9.59
N GLU A 123 -4.29 -2.03 8.40
CA GLU A 123 -3.10 -2.49 7.66
C GLU A 123 -2.14 -1.38 7.22
N PHE A 124 -2.66 -0.16 7.08
CA PHE A 124 -1.91 0.99 6.63
C PHE A 124 -1.81 1.99 7.77
N TRP A 125 -0.71 1.90 8.52
CA TRP A 125 -0.42 2.85 9.58
C TRP A 125 1.07 3.11 9.76
N HIS A 126 1.45 4.36 10.00
CA HIS A 126 2.83 4.76 10.30
C HIS A 126 2.89 5.51 11.63
N THR A 127 4.09 5.68 12.16
CA THR A 127 4.28 6.58 13.30
C THR A 127 4.31 8.03 12.83
N GLY A 128 3.52 8.91 13.43
CA GLY A 128 3.43 10.32 13.01
C GLY A 128 2.89 11.22 14.11
N SER A 129 2.12 12.25 13.74
CA SER A 129 1.44 13.12 14.70
C SER A 129 -0.07 12.89 14.76
N PRO A 130 -0.72 13.14 15.92
CA PRO A 130 -2.19 13.07 16.06
C PRO A 130 -2.94 13.93 15.03
N ALA A 131 -2.36 15.06 14.62
CA ALA A 131 -2.97 15.95 13.62
C ALA A 131 -3.17 15.27 12.25
N GLU A 132 -2.37 14.25 11.92
CA GLU A 132 -2.49 13.53 10.64
C GLU A 132 -3.76 12.69 10.58
N ASN A 133 -4.09 11.94 11.64
CA ASN A 133 -5.35 11.19 11.73
C ASN A 133 -6.57 12.11 11.62
N ARG A 134 -6.54 13.22 12.36
CA ARG A 134 -7.61 14.24 12.32
C ARG A 134 -7.76 14.83 10.93
N GLY A 135 -6.66 15.14 10.25
CA GLY A 135 -6.66 15.57 8.84
C GLY A 135 -7.26 14.52 7.90
N GLY A 136 -6.94 13.24 8.13
CA GLY A 136 -7.51 12.10 7.40
C GLY A 136 -9.03 12.00 7.57
N LEU A 137 -9.54 12.12 8.80
CA LEU A 137 -10.98 12.14 9.08
C LEU A 137 -11.69 13.32 8.39
N LEU A 138 -11.12 14.52 8.44
CA LEU A 138 -11.68 15.70 7.76
C LEU A 138 -11.78 15.45 6.25
N CYS A 139 -10.70 14.98 5.63
CA CYS A 139 -10.69 14.63 4.21
C CYS A 139 -11.72 13.55 3.86
N MET A 140 -11.91 12.55 4.73
CA MET A 140 -12.93 11.52 4.53
C MET A 140 -14.34 12.11 4.63
N ALA A 141 -14.60 13.02 5.59
CA ALA A 141 -15.93 13.56 5.86
C ALA A 141 -16.43 14.43 4.71
N GLU A 142 -15.55 15.24 4.12
CA GLU A 142 -15.83 16.03 2.93
C GLU A 142 -16.32 15.20 1.73
N ARG A 143 -15.88 13.93 1.66
CA ARG A 143 -16.24 13.01 0.58
C ARG A 143 -17.46 12.14 0.91
N LEU A 144 -17.82 12.04 2.19
CA LEU A 144 -18.91 11.20 2.65
C LEU A 144 -20.25 11.87 2.35
N LYS A 145 -21.09 11.21 1.56
CA LYS A 145 -22.48 11.60 1.34
C LYS A 145 -23.36 10.71 2.21
N ALA A 146 -23.70 11.20 3.40
CA ALA A 146 -24.64 10.57 4.32
C ALA A 146 -26.04 11.17 4.12
N ALA A 147 -27.10 10.57 4.67
CA ALA A 147 -28.50 10.94 4.42
C ALA A 147 -28.78 12.44 4.54
N GLU A 148 -28.74 13.10 3.38
CA GLU A 148 -28.95 14.53 3.20
C GLU A 148 -27.98 15.43 4.00
N ILE A 149 -26.82 14.89 4.43
CA ILE A 149 -25.77 15.67 5.09
C ILE A 149 -24.68 15.98 4.07
N THR A 150 -24.32 17.25 3.98
CA THR A 150 -23.17 17.65 3.17
C THR A 150 -21.87 17.31 3.88
N GLY A 151 -20.80 17.08 3.11
CA GLY A 151 -19.48 16.89 3.69
C GLY A 151 -19.03 18.07 4.57
N GLU A 152 -19.43 19.30 4.21
CA GLU A 152 -19.16 20.51 5.01
C GLU A 152 -19.77 20.45 6.41
N GLU A 153 -21.02 19.97 6.53
CA GLU A 153 -21.70 19.83 7.81
C GLU A 153 -21.05 18.76 8.70
N LEU A 154 -20.58 17.65 8.10
CA LEU A 154 -19.83 16.61 8.81
C LEU A 154 -18.46 17.12 9.26
N THR A 155 -17.73 17.82 8.41
CA THR A 155 -16.44 18.44 8.75
C THR A 155 -16.62 19.46 9.88
N GLY A 156 -17.69 20.28 9.84
CA GLY A 156 -18.05 21.19 10.91
C GLY A 156 -18.34 20.49 12.24
N GLU A 157 -18.93 19.29 12.21
CA GLU A 157 -19.10 18.45 13.40
C GLU A 157 -17.76 17.95 13.94
N LEU A 158 -16.87 17.42 13.08
CA LEU A 158 -15.55 16.94 13.49
C LEU A 158 -14.71 18.05 14.15
N TYR A 159 -14.72 19.26 13.60
CA TYR A 159 -14.05 20.41 14.21
C TYR A 159 -14.54 20.70 15.63
N ARG A 160 -15.84 20.52 15.93
CA ARG A 160 -16.37 20.70 17.30
C ARG A 160 -15.90 19.60 18.25
N GLN A 161 -15.64 18.40 17.74
CA GLN A 161 -15.24 17.25 18.56
C GLN A 161 -13.75 17.23 18.89
N PHE A 162 -12.88 17.75 18.00
CA PHE A 162 -11.45 17.82 18.26
C PHE A 162 -11.13 18.84 19.36
N ARG A 163 -11.03 18.39 20.62
CA ARG A 163 -10.61 19.22 21.76
C ARG A 163 -9.09 19.22 21.89
N GLY A 164 -8.47 20.40 21.85
CA GLY A 164 -7.07 20.63 22.21
C GLY A 164 -6.03 19.98 21.28
N GLY A 165 -4.89 20.65 21.11
CA GLY A 165 -3.65 20.05 20.60
C GLY A 165 -3.21 20.39 19.17
N SER A 166 -4.09 20.91 18.30
CA SER A 166 -3.68 21.39 16.96
C SER A 166 -4.51 22.60 16.55
N ASP A 167 -3.85 23.65 16.05
CA ASP A 167 -4.56 24.81 15.50
C ASP A 167 -5.28 24.40 14.19
N ARG A 168 -6.42 25.06 13.90
CA ARG A 168 -7.26 24.78 12.74
C ARG A 168 -6.47 24.82 11.44
N ALA A 169 -5.52 25.75 11.31
CA ALA A 169 -4.65 25.86 10.15
C ALA A 169 -3.79 24.60 9.91
N GLU A 170 -3.28 23.98 10.98
CA GLU A 170 -2.52 22.72 10.87
C GLU A 170 -3.43 21.60 10.38
N LEU A 171 -4.63 21.46 10.95
CA LEU A 171 -5.61 20.45 10.55
C LEU A 171 -6.03 20.62 9.08
N GLU A 172 -6.25 21.86 8.63
CA GLU A 172 -6.56 22.16 7.23
C GLU A 172 -5.41 21.79 6.29
N HIS A 173 -4.16 22.02 6.70
CA HIS A 173 -2.97 21.59 5.94
C HIS A 173 -2.89 20.06 5.84
N ARG A 174 -3.13 19.32 6.93
CA ARG A 174 -3.14 17.85 6.93
C ARG A 174 -4.27 17.29 6.07
N ALA A 175 -5.47 17.88 6.17
CA ALA A 175 -6.60 17.54 5.32
C ALA A 175 -6.27 17.77 3.83
N ALA A 176 -5.65 18.89 3.48
CA ALA A 176 -5.23 19.17 2.11
C ALA A 176 -4.27 18.10 1.54
N ARG A 177 -3.31 17.64 2.36
CA ARG A 177 -2.41 16.55 1.98
C ARG A 177 -3.16 15.22 1.77
N ALA A 178 -4.07 14.87 2.67
CA ALA A 178 -4.91 13.67 2.53
C ALA A 178 -5.81 13.73 1.27
N ARG A 179 -6.32 14.92 0.91
CA ARG A 179 -7.07 15.14 -0.34
C ARG A 179 -6.21 14.88 -1.57
N GLN A 180 -5.00 15.40 -1.60
CA GLN A 180 -4.06 15.18 -2.71
C GLN A 180 -3.79 13.68 -2.91
N GLN A 181 -3.48 12.98 -1.82
CA GLN A 181 -3.22 11.54 -1.85
C GLN A 181 -4.45 10.74 -2.30
N THR A 182 -5.64 11.11 -1.81
CA THR A 182 -6.90 10.53 -2.24
C THR A 182 -7.14 10.71 -3.75
N ALA A 183 -6.98 11.93 -4.26
CA ALA A 183 -7.19 12.25 -5.66
C ALA A 183 -6.19 11.49 -6.55
N LEU A 184 -4.95 11.39 -6.10
CA LEU A 184 -3.92 10.60 -6.75
C LEU A 184 -4.33 9.12 -6.84
N ARG A 185 -4.74 8.52 -5.72
CA ARG A 185 -5.21 7.13 -5.66
C ARG A 185 -6.41 6.90 -6.59
N GLN A 186 -7.37 7.81 -6.61
CA GLN A 186 -8.55 7.72 -7.48
C GLN A 186 -8.20 7.72 -8.97
N ARG A 187 -7.22 8.56 -9.37
CA ARG A 187 -6.74 8.61 -10.75
C ARG A 187 -5.93 7.38 -11.14
N ALA A 188 -5.09 6.87 -10.24
CA ALA A 188 -4.20 5.75 -10.50
C ALA A 188 -4.93 4.39 -10.54
N MET A 189 -5.92 4.19 -9.67
CA MET A 189 -6.52 2.86 -9.42
C MET A 189 -7.14 2.17 -10.64
N PRO A 190 -7.84 2.86 -11.57
CA PRO A 190 -8.42 2.23 -12.76
C PRO A 190 -7.38 1.50 -13.62
N LEU A 191 -6.19 2.09 -13.78
CA LEU A 191 -5.09 1.49 -14.53
C LEU A 191 -4.38 0.42 -13.70
N ILE A 192 -4.14 0.65 -12.40
CA ILE A 192 -3.55 -0.37 -11.50
C ILE A 192 -4.34 -1.68 -11.52
N ARG A 193 -5.68 -1.62 -11.57
CA ARG A 193 -6.55 -2.81 -11.65
C ARG A 193 -6.37 -3.62 -12.94
N GLN A 194 -5.82 -3.01 -13.98
CA GLN A 194 -5.53 -3.64 -15.27
C GLN A 194 -4.06 -4.06 -15.40
N THR A 195 -3.26 -3.84 -14.35
CA THR A 195 -1.82 -4.05 -14.34
C THR A 195 -1.43 -5.18 -13.40
N ALA A 196 -0.49 -6.01 -13.83
CA ALA A 196 0.21 -6.92 -12.93
C ALA A 196 1.44 -6.22 -12.34
N GLY A 197 1.55 -6.21 -11.01
CA GLY A 197 2.79 -5.83 -10.34
C GLY A 197 3.77 -6.99 -10.38
N VAL A 198 5.02 -6.73 -10.78
CA VAL A 198 6.08 -7.74 -10.89
C VAL A 198 7.30 -7.25 -10.14
N ILE A 199 7.66 -8.02 -9.10
CA ILE A 199 8.86 -7.75 -8.32
C ILE A 199 10.01 -8.53 -8.95
N LEU A 200 11.07 -7.82 -9.31
CA LEU A 200 12.31 -8.43 -9.80
C LEU A 200 13.13 -8.91 -8.58
N ALA A 201 12.93 -10.17 -8.23
CA ALA A 201 13.58 -10.84 -7.09
C ALA A 201 14.76 -11.74 -7.54
N GLY A 202 14.79 -12.14 -8.81
CA GLY A 202 15.85 -12.95 -9.40
C GLY A 202 17.10 -12.16 -9.77
N GLY A 203 18.23 -12.87 -9.86
CA GLY A 203 19.51 -12.34 -10.30
C GLY A 203 20.69 -12.97 -9.57
N GLN A 204 21.83 -13.10 -10.25
CA GLN A 204 22.94 -13.93 -9.75
C GLN A 204 23.62 -13.41 -8.47
N SER A 205 23.25 -12.22 -7.95
CA SER A 205 23.70 -11.64 -6.68
C SER A 205 25.18 -11.88 -6.33
N GLN A 206 26.05 -11.96 -7.35
CA GLN A 206 27.39 -12.52 -7.23
C GLN A 206 28.27 -11.70 -6.27
N ARG A 207 28.04 -10.38 -6.22
CA ARG A 207 28.77 -9.44 -5.35
C ARG A 207 28.31 -9.46 -3.89
N MET A 208 27.11 -9.98 -3.61
CA MET A 208 26.49 -9.97 -2.28
C MET A 208 26.69 -11.28 -1.52
N GLY A 209 27.04 -12.38 -2.21
CA GLY A 209 27.23 -13.70 -1.59
C GLY A 209 25.95 -14.37 -1.07
N SER A 210 24.81 -13.66 -1.07
CA SER A 210 23.49 -14.14 -0.68
C SER A 210 22.41 -13.54 -1.59
N PRO A 211 21.22 -14.17 -1.72
CA PRO A 211 20.13 -13.59 -2.49
C PRO A 211 19.69 -12.25 -1.91
N LYS A 212 19.90 -11.15 -2.65
CA LYS A 212 19.58 -9.78 -2.20
C LYS A 212 18.17 -9.62 -1.67
N ALA A 213 17.21 -10.27 -2.34
CA ALA A 213 15.80 -10.26 -1.96
C ALA A 213 15.55 -10.69 -0.50
N LEU A 214 16.42 -11.55 0.06
CA LEU A 214 16.27 -12.09 1.42
C LEU A 214 17.10 -11.33 2.46
N LEU A 215 17.76 -10.23 2.09
CA LEU A 215 18.54 -9.43 3.05
C LEU A 215 17.61 -8.79 4.08
N PRO A 216 17.93 -8.90 5.39
CA PRO A 216 17.15 -8.27 6.44
C PRO A 216 16.95 -6.77 6.24
N TRP A 217 15.75 -6.27 6.48
CA TRP A 217 15.42 -4.86 6.40
C TRP A 217 14.23 -4.55 7.28
N LYS A 218 14.43 -3.69 8.28
CA LYS A 218 13.44 -3.37 9.32
C LYS A 218 12.89 -4.68 9.94
N ASP A 219 11.57 -4.86 9.96
CA ASP A 219 10.89 -6.05 10.51
C ASP A 219 10.81 -7.24 9.53
N GLY A 220 11.53 -7.20 8.40
CA GLY A 220 11.45 -8.22 7.36
C GLY A 220 12.71 -8.29 6.51
N CYS A 221 12.52 -8.46 5.21
CA CYS A 221 13.58 -8.42 4.22
C CYS A 221 13.24 -7.47 3.06
N PHE A 222 14.18 -7.26 2.14
CA PHE A 222 13.98 -6.47 0.93
C PHE A 222 12.77 -6.92 0.10
N LEU A 223 12.55 -8.23 -0.02
CA LEU A 223 11.39 -8.75 -0.73
C LEU A 223 10.07 -8.45 -0.02
N ASP A 224 10.05 -8.51 1.32
CA ASP A 224 8.87 -8.08 2.08
C ASP A 224 8.55 -6.62 1.72
N GLN A 225 9.52 -5.72 1.86
CA GLN A 225 9.36 -4.30 1.56
C GLN A 225 8.84 -4.04 0.13
N ALA A 226 9.33 -4.77 -0.87
CA ALA A 226 8.86 -4.64 -2.25
C ALA A 226 7.41 -5.15 -2.43
N ILE A 227 7.05 -6.26 -1.77
CA ILE A 227 5.68 -6.79 -1.75
C ILE A 227 4.72 -5.75 -1.18
N ASP A 228 5.15 -5.06 -0.13
CA ASP A 228 4.33 -4.04 0.50
C ASP A 228 4.26 -2.81 -0.36
N THR A 229 5.36 -2.33 -0.92
CA THR A 229 5.32 -1.17 -1.82
C THR A 229 4.35 -1.37 -2.98
N LEU A 230 4.17 -2.60 -3.46
CA LEU A 230 3.22 -2.98 -4.51
C LEU A 230 1.89 -3.56 -4.00
N TRP A 231 1.49 -3.33 -2.75
CA TRP A 231 0.26 -3.86 -2.17
C TRP A 231 -1.01 -3.46 -2.95
N VAL A 232 -0.97 -2.32 -3.65
CA VAL A 232 -2.08 -1.76 -4.43
C VAL A 232 -2.45 -2.62 -5.66
N PHE A 233 -1.55 -3.49 -6.12
CA PHE A 233 -1.81 -4.38 -7.24
C PHE A 233 -2.61 -5.59 -6.80
N ASP A 234 -3.68 -5.90 -7.53
CA ASP A 234 -4.48 -7.07 -7.18
C ASP A 234 -3.84 -8.40 -7.62
N ARG A 235 -3.00 -8.32 -8.66
CA ARG A 235 -2.17 -9.37 -9.25
C ARG A 235 -0.71 -9.00 -9.06
N LEU A 236 -0.10 -9.54 -8.00
CA LEU A 236 1.32 -9.36 -7.68
C LEU A 236 2.07 -10.66 -7.92
N LEU A 237 3.20 -10.58 -8.62
CA LEU A 237 4.00 -11.72 -9.07
C LEU A 237 5.48 -11.50 -8.73
N LEU A 238 6.20 -12.59 -8.47
CA LEU A 238 7.65 -12.55 -8.25
C LEU A 238 8.36 -13.09 -9.48
N SER A 239 9.19 -12.28 -10.13
CA SER A 239 10.09 -12.76 -11.18
C SER A 239 11.33 -13.35 -10.52
N ALA A 240 11.42 -14.67 -10.45
CA ALA A 240 12.52 -15.39 -9.84
C ALA A 240 12.62 -16.82 -10.36
N ASN A 241 13.80 -17.43 -10.25
CA ASN A 241 14.06 -18.78 -10.75
C ASN A 241 14.25 -19.81 -9.61
N GLU A 242 14.26 -19.36 -8.36
CA GLU A 242 14.56 -20.16 -7.18
C GLU A 242 13.28 -20.52 -6.38
N PRO A 243 13.12 -21.79 -5.95
CA PRO A 243 11.93 -22.23 -5.18
C PRO A 243 11.69 -21.51 -3.85
N VAL A 244 12.75 -20.97 -3.24
CA VAL A 244 12.73 -20.29 -1.93
C VAL A 244 11.71 -19.15 -1.88
N TYR A 245 11.42 -18.49 -3.01
CA TYR A 245 10.51 -17.36 -3.06
C TYR A 245 9.03 -17.75 -2.96
N ARG A 246 8.68 -19.03 -3.12
CA ARG A 246 7.29 -19.50 -2.94
C ARG A 246 6.77 -19.31 -1.52
N GLN A 247 7.66 -19.23 -0.53
CA GLN A 247 7.30 -19.03 0.88
C GLN A 247 6.62 -17.67 1.16
N PHE A 248 6.78 -16.69 0.27
CA PHE A 248 6.17 -15.36 0.41
C PHE A 248 4.68 -15.35 0.01
N GLY A 249 4.15 -16.47 -0.49
CA GLY A 249 2.74 -16.61 -0.87
C GLY A 249 2.34 -15.77 -2.09
N CYS A 250 3.31 -15.39 -2.92
CA CYS A 250 3.09 -14.77 -4.23
C CYS A 250 3.41 -15.79 -5.32
N PRO A 251 2.64 -15.86 -6.42
CA PRO A 251 3.00 -16.69 -7.56
C PRO A 251 4.36 -16.27 -8.13
N VAL A 252 5.20 -17.26 -8.41
CA VAL A 252 6.54 -17.07 -9.00
C VAL A 252 6.46 -17.27 -10.50
N LEU A 253 6.94 -16.29 -11.27
CA LEU A 253 7.19 -16.38 -12.70
C LEU A 253 8.66 -16.73 -12.90
N GLU A 254 8.92 -17.92 -13.45
CA GLU A 254 10.26 -18.32 -13.88
C GLU A 254 10.53 -17.77 -15.28
N ASP A 255 11.75 -17.26 -15.52
CA ASP A 255 12.06 -16.60 -16.79
C ASP A 255 12.04 -17.62 -17.95
N ARG A 256 11.29 -17.32 -19.01
CA ARG A 256 11.32 -18.10 -20.26
C ARG A 256 12.69 -18.01 -20.94
N HIS A 257 13.37 -16.88 -20.77
CA HIS A 257 14.74 -16.66 -21.23
C HIS A 257 15.61 -16.32 -20.02
N ARG A 258 16.42 -17.28 -19.57
CA ARG A 258 17.30 -17.10 -18.41
C ARG A 258 18.54 -16.29 -18.78
N GLY A 259 19.03 -15.49 -17.83
CA GLY A 259 20.32 -14.81 -17.95
C GLY A 259 20.32 -13.53 -18.81
N ILE A 260 19.17 -13.10 -19.33
CA ILE A 260 19.05 -11.87 -20.15
C ILE A 260 18.55 -10.65 -19.35
N GLY A 261 18.65 -10.73 -18.01
CA GLY A 261 18.32 -9.64 -17.11
C GLY A 261 16.84 -9.21 -17.14
N PRO A 262 16.53 -7.95 -16.79
CA PRO A 262 15.16 -7.45 -16.67
C PRO A 262 14.31 -7.53 -17.95
N LEU A 263 14.94 -7.61 -19.13
CA LEU A 263 14.20 -7.79 -20.39
C LEU A 263 13.51 -9.16 -20.44
N GLY A 264 14.15 -10.22 -19.93
CA GLY A 264 13.57 -11.57 -19.85
C GLY A 264 12.43 -11.66 -18.84
N ALA A 265 12.57 -10.95 -17.72
CA ALA A 265 11.51 -10.81 -16.73
C ALA A 265 10.29 -10.07 -17.33
N LEU A 266 10.53 -8.95 -18.03
CA LEU A 266 9.47 -8.21 -18.71
C LEU A 266 8.77 -9.08 -19.76
N HIS A 267 9.53 -9.77 -20.62
CA HIS A 267 8.98 -10.66 -21.63
C HIS A 267 8.05 -11.72 -21.03
N THR A 268 8.53 -12.42 -20.00
CA THR A 268 7.75 -13.46 -19.30
C THR A 268 6.49 -12.87 -18.67
N ALA A 269 6.60 -11.69 -18.03
CA ALA A 269 5.46 -11.01 -17.45
C ALA A 269 4.42 -10.58 -18.50
N LEU A 270 4.83 -10.02 -19.63
CA LEU A 270 3.91 -9.60 -20.70
C LEU A 270 3.14 -10.79 -21.31
N LEU A 271 3.71 -12.00 -21.26
CA LEU A 271 3.07 -13.24 -21.70
C LEU A 271 2.14 -13.84 -20.64
N ASP A 272 2.65 -14.01 -19.41
CA ASP A 272 2.08 -14.95 -18.44
C ASP A 272 1.38 -14.25 -17.25
N ALA A 273 1.52 -12.92 -17.11
CA ALA A 273 0.90 -12.20 -15.99
C ALA A 273 -0.63 -12.07 -16.09
N GLY A 274 -1.20 -12.26 -17.29
CA GLY A 274 -2.65 -12.23 -17.52
C GLY A 274 -3.29 -10.85 -17.41
N ARG A 275 -2.53 -9.79 -17.70
CA ARG A 275 -2.93 -8.38 -17.62
C ARG A 275 -2.47 -7.60 -18.86
N GLU A 276 -3.16 -6.51 -19.18
CA GLU A 276 -2.81 -5.64 -20.33
C GLU A 276 -1.55 -4.82 -20.08
N TRP A 277 -1.20 -4.66 -18.82
CA TRP A 277 -0.06 -3.88 -18.36
C TRP A 277 0.75 -4.65 -17.34
N VAL A 278 2.05 -4.36 -17.29
CA VAL A 278 3.00 -4.89 -16.31
C VAL A 278 3.72 -3.71 -15.66
N PHE A 279 3.77 -3.67 -14.33
CA PHE A 279 4.63 -2.74 -13.59
C PHE A 279 5.81 -3.51 -12.99
N LEU A 280 7.03 -3.07 -13.29
CA LEU A 280 8.25 -3.65 -12.72
C LEU A 280 8.71 -2.84 -11.50
N LEU A 281 9.17 -3.54 -10.46
CA LEU A 281 9.92 -2.96 -9.34
C LEU A 281 11.04 -3.90 -8.91
N PRO A 282 12.30 -3.45 -8.79
CA PRO A 282 13.37 -4.23 -8.17
C PRO A 282 13.16 -4.40 -6.67
N CYS A 283 13.52 -5.57 -6.13
CA CYS A 283 13.53 -5.76 -4.67
C CYS A 283 14.63 -4.97 -3.96
N ASP A 284 15.65 -4.47 -4.67
CA ASP A 284 16.83 -3.80 -4.09
C ASP A 284 16.69 -2.28 -3.93
N MET A 285 15.46 -1.75 -3.99
CA MET A 285 15.12 -0.34 -3.75
C MET A 285 14.31 -0.18 -2.44
N PRO A 286 14.95 -0.29 -1.26
CA PRO A 286 14.27 -0.39 0.03
C PRO A 286 13.52 0.88 0.48
N TYR A 287 13.80 2.03 -0.15
CA TYR A 287 13.14 3.30 0.12
C TYR A 287 11.99 3.62 -0.84
N PHE A 288 11.72 2.77 -1.84
CA PHE A 288 10.67 3.02 -2.82
C PHE A 288 9.28 2.90 -2.20
N ARG A 289 8.40 3.87 -2.46
CA ARG A 289 7.09 3.96 -1.77
C ARG A 289 5.92 3.82 -2.74
N THR A 290 4.81 3.34 -2.20
CA THR A 290 3.54 3.20 -2.95
C THR A 290 3.07 4.55 -3.50
N GLU A 291 3.30 5.66 -2.80
CA GLU A 291 2.96 7.01 -3.29
C GLU A 291 3.60 7.30 -4.65
N THR A 292 4.87 6.93 -4.83
CA THR A 292 5.60 7.11 -6.09
C THR A 292 5.04 6.22 -7.20
N VAL A 293 4.58 5.01 -6.87
CA VAL A 293 3.81 4.19 -7.83
C VAL A 293 2.52 4.92 -8.25
N LEU A 294 1.75 5.45 -7.29
CA LEU A 294 0.50 6.16 -7.58
C LEU A 294 0.73 7.40 -8.45
N GLU A 295 1.82 8.15 -8.22
CA GLU A 295 2.25 9.30 -9.04
C GLU A 295 2.48 8.93 -10.51
N LEU A 296 3.11 7.79 -10.77
CA LEU A 296 3.31 7.30 -12.14
C LEU A 296 1.99 6.95 -12.81
N PHE A 297 1.15 6.20 -12.11
CA PHE A 297 -0.12 5.74 -12.66
C PHE A 297 -1.14 6.87 -12.86
N ALA A 298 -1.13 7.91 -12.03
CA ALA A 298 -2.02 9.05 -12.19
C ALA A 298 -1.64 9.97 -13.38
N GLN A 299 -0.42 9.82 -13.90
CA GLN A 299 0.12 10.58 -15.04
C GLN A 299 0.24 9.76 -16.33
N ALA A 300 0.16 8.43 -16.24
CA ALA A 300 0.13 7.55 -17.40
C ALA A 300 -1.13 7.77 -18.24
N ASP A 301 -0.97 7.77 -19.56
CA ASP A 301 -2.05 7.81 -20.54
C ASP A 301 -2.10 6.46 -21.27
N PRO A 302 -3.00 5.53 -20.89
CA PRO A 302 -3.02 4.18 -21.44
C PRO A 302 -3.42 4.11 -22.92
N ASP A 303 -3.97 5.18 -23.48
CA ASP A 303 -4.32 5.24 -24.90
C ASP A 303 -3.10 5.61 -25.76
N ARG A 304 -2.16 6.38 -25.20
CA ARG A 304 -0.99 6.91 -25.92
C ARG A 304 0.32 6.23 -25.56
N ASP A 305 0.54 5.96 -24.29
CA ASP A 305 1.83 5.49 -23.80
C ASP A 305 1.97 3.98 -24.06
N GLU A 306 3.15 3.54 -24.50
CA GLU A 306 3.54 2.12 -24.52
C GLU A 306 4.31 1.77 -23.25
N ALA A 307 5.03 2.73 -22.66
CA ALA A 307 5.65 2.61 -21.35
C ALA A 307 5.65 3.95 -20.60
N CYS A 308 5.66 3.87 -19.27
CA CYS A 308 5.92 5.00 -18.39
C CYS A 308 7.02 4.62 -17.40
N ILE A 309 8.08 5.42 -17.31
CA ILE A 309 9.24 5.16 -16.44
C ILE A 309 9.62 6.42 -15.67
N PHE A 310 10.49 6.26 -14.68
CA PHE A 310 11.06 7.37 -13.94
C PHE A 310 12.44 7.81 -14.46
N SER A 311 12.75 9.09 -14.20
CA SER A 311 14.11 9.60 -14.18
C SER A 311 14.45 10.19 -12.81
N ALA A 312 15.63 9.87 -12.27
CA ALA A 312 16.12 10.43 -11.01
C ALA A 312 17.63 10.69 -11.12
N GLY A 313 18.09 11.86 -10.65
CA GLY A 313 19.51 12.21 -10.70
C GLY A 313 20.13 12.20 -12.10
N GLY A 314 19.34 12.47 -13.14
CA GLY A 314 19.80 12.42 -14.55
C GLY A 314 19.83 11.02 -15.18
N HIS A 315 19.41 9.98 -14.46
CA HIS A 315 19.36 8.60 -14.94
C HIS A 315 17.93 8.12 -15.16
N LEU A 316 17.71 7.32 -16.20
CA LEU A 316 16.46 6.59 -16.41
C LEU A 316 16.44 5.33 -15.53
N PHE A 317 15.25 4.97 -15.05
CA PHE A 317 15.01 3.75 -14.28
C PHE A 317 14.05 2.82 -15.02
N PRO A 318 14.49 2.12 -16.09
CA PRO A 318 13.66 1.18 -16.83
C PRO A 318 13.07 0.07 -15.95
N THR A 319 13.80 -0.37 -14.93
CA THR A 319 13.32 -1.44 -14.05
C THR A 319 12.24 -1.00 -13.08
N VAL A 320 11.91 0.31 -13.04
CA VAL A 320 10.82 0.91 -12.26
C VAL A 320 9.87 1.58 -13.24
N GLY A 321 8.91 0.82 -13.75
CA GLY A 321 8.08 1.32 -14.84
C GLY A 321 6.89 0.46 -15.20
N LEU A 322 5.93 1.12 -15.82
CA LEU A 322 4.73 0.55 -16.40
C LEU A 322 4.96 0.25 -17.88
N TYR A 323 4.56 -0.94 -18.33
CA TYR A 323 4.81 -1.47 -19.66
C TYR A 323 3.52 -2.07 -20.24
N SER A 324 3.14 -1.63 -21.42
CA SER A 324 1.99 -2.18 -22.15
C SER A 324 2.33 -3.52 -22.76
N ARG A 325 1.35 -4.44 -22.79
CA ARG A 325 1.43 -5.68 -23.58
C ARG A 325 1.68 -5.43 -25.07
N ARG A 326 1.35 -4.24 -25.59
CA ARG A 326 1.68 -3.80 -26.96
C ARG A 326 3.19 -3.83 -27.26
N LEU A 327 4.04 -3.79 -26.24
CA LEU A 327 5.50 -3.90 -26.39
C LEU A 327 5.99 -5.32 -26.65
N LEU A 328 5.18 -6.36 -26.44
CA LEU A 328 5.62 -7.75 -26.56
C LEU A 328 6.34 -8.06 -27.89
N PRO A 329 5.81 -7.68 -29.08
CA PRO A 329 6.52 -7.92 -30.35
C PRO A 329 7.83 -7.15 -30.49
N ALA A 330 7.98 -6.01 -29.82
CA ALA A 330 9.25 -5.27 -29.78
C ALA A 330 10.25 -5.97 -28.86
N VAL A 331 9.81 -6.43 -27.69
CA VAL A 331 10.61 -7.21 -26.74
C VAL A 331 11.12 -8.51 -27.37
N GLU A 332 10.26 -9.27 -28.06
CA GLU A 332 10.63 -10.52 -28.73
C GLU A 332 11.70 -10.29 -29.82
N ARG A 333 11.55 -9.23 -30.63
CA ARG A 333 12.54 -8.86 -31.65
C ARG A 333 13.88 -8.48 -31.03
N GLN A 334 13.85 -7.71 -29.94
CA GLN A 334 15.05 -7.28 -29.24
C GLN A 334 15.78 -8.47 -28.58
N ILE A 335 15.05 -9.43 -28.02
CA ILE A 335 15.62 -10.68 -27.51
C ILE A 335 16.26 -11.48 -28.66
N ALA A 336 15.56 -11.61 -29.80
CA ALA A 336 16.07 -12.34 -30.96
C ALA A 336 17.34 -11.71 -31.56
N SER A 337 17.53 -10.39 -31.42
CA SER A 337 18.74 -9.69 -31.87
C SER A 337 19.90 -9.75 -30.86
N GLY A 338 19.72 -10.36 -29.69
CA GLY A 338 20.75 -10.47 -28.66
C GLY A 338 21.01 -9.19 -27.84
N GLU A 339 20.16 -8.16 -27.97
CA GLU A 339 20.33 -6.88 -27.29
C GLU A 339 19.49 -6.80 -26.00
N TYR A 340 20.03 -7.24 -24.87
CA TYR A 340 19.22 -7.43 -23.66
C TYR A 340 19.02 -6.20 -22.75
N ARG A 341 19.52 -5.03 -23.16
CA ARG A 341 19.39 -3.80 -22.37
C ARG A 341 17.97 -3.26 -22.46
N LEU A 342 17.24 -3.29 -21.34
CA LEU A 342 15.84 -2.85 -21.29
C LEU A 342 15.61 -1.41 -21.77
N ARG A 343 16.55 -0.49 -21.54
CA ARG A 343 16.44 0.90 -22.01
C ARG A 343 16.42 1.04 -23.54
N ASP A 344 17.00 0.07 -24.26
CA ASP A 344 17.09 0.12 -25.71
C ASP A 344 15.71 -0.19 -26.36
N LEU A 345 14.74 -0.73 -25.57
CA LEU A 345 13.36 -0.94 -25.98
C LEU A 345 12.62 0.36 -26.34
N PHE A 346 13.08 1.50 -25.82
CA PHE A 346 12.37 2.78 -25.92
C PHE A 346 12.50 3.45 -27.29
N THR A 347 13.45 3.03 -28.12
CA THR A 347 13.70 3.67 -29.42
C THR A 347 12.49 3.51 -30.35
N GLY A 348 11.93 4.65 -30.78
CA GLY A 348 10.76 4.68 -31.67
C GLY A 348 9.44 4.30 -30.99
N ARG A 349 9.38 4.36 -29.66
CA ARG A 349 8.18 4.02 -28.86
C ARG A 349 7.63 5.22 -28.12
N ALA A 350 6.34 5.18 -27.81
CA ALA A 350 5.70 6.18 -26.97
C ALA A 350 6.05 5.93 -25.50
N VAL A 351 7.19 6.48 -25.04
CA VAL A 351 7.65 6.34 -23.66
C VAL A 351 7.50 7.65 -22.91
N ARG A 352 6.68 7.63 -21.87
CA ARG A 352 6.58 8.74 -20.91
C ARG A 352 7.68 8.62 -19.87
N VAL A 353 8.45 9.68 -19.68
CA VAL A 353 9.47 9.77 -18.62
C VAL A 353 9.02 10.79 -17.60
N LEU A 354 8.86 10.37 -16.36
CA LEU A 354 8.47 11.22 -15.24
C LEU A 354 9.68 11.51 -14.36
N PRO A 355 10.01 12.79 -14.09
CA PRO A 355 11.03 13.10 -13.10
C PRO A 355 10.56 12.65 -11.72
N ALA A 356 11.46 12.04 -10.95
CA ALA A 356 11.22 11.67 -9.58
C ALA A 356 11.24 12.92 -8.68
N ASP A 357 10.12 13.22 -8.05
CA ASP A 357 10.04 14.27 -7.02
C ASP A 357 10.94 13.95 -5.82
N ARG A 358 11.23 12.66 -5.61
CA ARG A 358 11.95 12.13 -4.45
C ARG A 358 13.06 11.20 -4.91
N PRO A 359 14.18 11.75 -5.41
CA PRO A 359 15.27 10.94 -5.99
C PRO A 359 15.91 9.98 -4.99
N GLY A 360 15.84 10.26 -3.68
CA GLY A 360 16.32 9.36 -2.62
C GLY A 360 15.58 8.01 -2.56
N GLU A 361 14.40 7.89 -3.16
CA GLU A 361 13.68 6.61 -3.26
C GLU A 361 14.28 5.65 -4.30
N PHE A 362 15.11 6.17 -5.22
CA PHE A 362 15.67 5.44 -6.35
C PHE A 362 17.08 4.88 -6.08
N VAL A 363 17.45 4.75 -4.80
CA VAL A 363 18.75 4.19 -4.39
C VAL A 363 18.68 2.66 -4.40
N ASN A 364 19.52 2.04 -5.23
CA ASN A 364 19.70 0.58 -5.25
C ASN A 364 20.79 0.14 -4.25
N VAL A 365 20.54 -0.98 -3.56
CA VAL A 365 21.54 -1.63 -2.70
C VAL A 365 22.16 -2.82 -3.41
N ASN A 366 23.40 -2.66 -3.87
CA ASN A 366 24.07 -3.62 -4.76
C ASN A 366 25.28 -4.33 -4.14
N THR A 367 25.86 -3.76 -3.09
CA THR A 367 27.09 -4.24 -2.45
C THR A 367 26.92 -4.40 -0.93
N PRO A 368 27.75 -5.26 -0.29
CA PRO A 368 27.68 -5.42 1.17
C PRO A 368 27.95 -4.11 1.91
N GLY A 369 28.83 -3.26 1.38
CA GLY A 369 29.12 -1.94 1.97
C GLY A 369 27.93 -0.99 1.92
N GLU A 370 27.22 -0.93 0.80
CA GLU A 370 25.97 -0.14 0.69
C GLU A 370 24.90 -0.68 1.65
N TYR A 371 24.79 -2.00 1.78
CA TYR A 371 23.87 -2.62 2.73
C TYR A 371 24.22 -2.30 4.19
N GLN A 372 25.52 -2.32 4.56
CA GLN A 372 25.93 -1.93 5.91
C GLN A 372 25.64 -0.45 6.19
N ALA A 373 25.91 0.44 5.23
CA ALA A 373 25.58 1.86 5.36
C ALA A 373 24.07 2.09 5.54
N LEU A 374 23.24 1.26 4.87
CA LEU A 374 21.79 1.28 5.00
C LEU A 374 21.31 0.95 6.43
N LEU A 375 21.99 0.03 7.13
CA LEU A 375 21.62 -0.40 8.50
C LEU A 375 22.06 0.57 9.60
N THR A 376 22.93 1.53 9.28
CA THR A 376 23.45 2.53 10.23
C THR A 376 22.62 3.81 10.31
N ILE A 377 21.55 3.91 9.50
CA ILE A 377 20.58 5.01 9.44
C ILE A 377 19.34 4.58 10.22
#